data_AF-A0AAJ2LYF2-F1
#
_entry.id   AF-A0AAJ2LYF2-F1
#
_cell.length_a   1.000
_cell.length_b   1.000
_cell.length_c   1.000
_cell.angle_alpha   90.00
_cell.angle_beta   90.00
_cell.angle_gamma   90.00
#
_symmetry.space_group_name_H-M   'P 1'
#
loop_
_entity.id
_entity.type
_entity.pdbx_description
1 polymer ?
#
loop_
_entity_poly.entity_id
_entity_poly.type
_entity_poly.pdbx_seq_one_letter_code
_entity_poly.pdbx_strand_id
1 'polypeptide(L)'
;MEQPTYVRRLLNQKVLLIIGAVVSIACGLLAGFTVVDGQIQSRVVKTFTAASTVLLTTTDPDILQTEIPGVTETIPTDGSGQPQEIVVREPTPLNLSESAIILAYLASSDEVMDVVSASIGGFEDGDAVTAVRRTTQPAGDERFGGRLTLPIIDITGVSTSADRAELIAAEATIAFNDLVVARQDEWEVPENIRLTLDELNAPTADEGEGSNPAIPVIVVTAGVFLLFIALALLIEAVRDRRRRAADDEDDDDATEGARRTPAPDAGADDDTDEAPARRRDAVPVGTERSGARQTRRRGRAPGASDDGADDIAALIGGDASANDRA
;
A
#
# COMPACT_ATOMS: atom_id res chain seq x y z
N MET A 1 42.37 11.73 -8.57
CA MET A 1 40.94 11.81 -8.92
C MET A 1 40.59 13.27 -9.07
N GLU A 2 40.28 13.73 -10.28
CA GLU A 2 39.84 15.12 -10.49
C GLU A 2 38.49 15.33 -9.84
N GLN A 3 38.43 16.31 -8.95
CA GLN A 3 37.22 16.64 -8.22
C GLN A 3 36.24 17.31 -9.21
N PRO A 4 34.97 16.85 -9.30
CA PRO A 4 34.03 17.39 -10.26
C PRO A 4 33.84 18.91 -10.08
N THR A 5 33.71 19.64 -11.19
CA THR A 5 33.65 21.12 -11.22
C THR A 5 32.53 21.70 -10.34
N TYR A 6 31.40 21.00 -10.21
CA TYR A 6 30.30 21.41 -9.34
C TYR A 6 30.67 21.34 -7.85
N VAL A 7 31.47 20.35 -7.42
CA VAL A 7 31.93 20.20 -6.03
C VAL A 7 32.89 21.33 -5.67
N ARG A 8 33.80 21.70 -6.57
CA ARG A 8 34.71 22.84 -6.37
C ARG A 8 33.97 24.16 -6.23
N ARG A 9 32.95 24.40 -7.06
CA ARG A 9 32.09 25.59 -6.97
C ARG A 9 31.35 25.66 -5.63
N LEU A 10 30.79 24.54 -5.17
CA LEU A 10 30.10 24.47 -3.88
C LEU A 10 31.07 24.73 -2.71
N LEU A 11 32.28 24.16 -2.77
CA LEU A 11 33.31 24.32 -1.75
C LEU A 11 33.92 25.72 -1.69
N ASN A 12 33.75 26.57 -2.71
CA ASN A 12 34.14 27.97 -2.62
C ASN A 12 33.15 28.81 -1.79
N GLN A 13 31.92 28.33 -1.61
CA GLN A 13 30.85 29.03 -0.89
C GLN A 13 30.55 28.39 0.47
N LYS A 14 31.60 27.98 1.20
CA LYS A 14 31.48 27.30 2.51
C LYS A 14 30.61 28.08 3.51
N VAL A 15 30.75 29.41 3.54
CA VAL A 15 29.98 30.27 4.46
C VAL A 15 28.48 30.19 4.14
N LEU A 16 28.11 30.23 2.86
CA LEU A 16 26.70 30.13 2.44
C LEU A 16 26.13 28.75 2.75
N LEU A 17 26.91 27.68 2.54
CA LEU A 17 26.49 26.31 2.90
C LEU A 17 26.34 26.12 4.41
N ILE A 18 27.24 26.66 5.21
CA ILE A 18 27.16 26.59 6.69
C ILE A 18 25.92 27.33 7.17
N ILE A 19 25.68 28.55 6.67
CA ILE A 19 24.48 29.31 7.01
C ILE A 19 23.23 28.54 6.57
N GLY A 20 23.22 28.02 5.34
CA GLY A 20 22.12 27.21 4.82
C GLY A 20 21.83 25.96 5.65
N ALA A 21 22.87 25.29 6.15
CA ALA A 21 22.74 24.13 7.03
C ALA A 21 22.16 24.51 8.40
N VAL A 22 22.63 25.61 9.01
CA VAL A 22 22.08 26.08 10.30
C VAL A 22 20.62 26.48 10.15
N VAL A 23 20.29 27.23 9.10
CA VAL A 23 18.92 27.66 8.81
C VAL A 23 18.02 26.46 8.51
N SER A 24 18.49 25.49 7.73
CA SER A 24 17.68 24.31 7.41
C SER A 24 17.40 23.44 8.63
N ILE A 25 18.37 23.26 9.53
CA ILE A 25 18.17 22.56 10.80
C ILE A 25 17.15 23.31 11.66
N ALA A 26 17.27 24.63 11.78
CA ALA A 26 16.31 25.44 12.54
C ALA A 26 14.90 25.35 11.95
N CYS A 27 14.74 25.45 10.63
CA CYS A 27 13.46 25.28 9.95
C CYS A 27 12.88 23.87 10.14
N GLY A 28 13.71 22.82 10.05
CA GLY A 28 13.30 21.45 10.28
C GLY A 28 12.77 21.23 11.69
N LEU A 29 13.48 21.73 12.70
CA LEU A 29 13.04 21.67 14.09
C LEU A 29 11.71 22.40 14.31
N LEU A 30 11.55 23.60 13.73
CA LEU A 30 10.29 24.36 13.81
C LEU A 30 9.14 23.69 13.04
N ALA A 31 9.43 22.84 12.06
CA ALA A 31 8.42 22.09 11.33
C ALA A 31 7.90 20.88 12.13
N GLY A 32 8.79 20.18 12.85
CA GLY A 32 8.43 19.01 13.65
C GLY A 32 7.93 19.32 15.06
N PHE A 33 8.36 20.45 15.63
CA PHE A 33 8.09 20.80 17.01
C PHE A 33 7.47 22.19 17.14
N THR A 34 6.55 22.32 18.08
CA THR A 34 5.96 23.60 18.48
C THR A 34 6.37 23.89 19.93
N VAL A 35 6.50 25.17 20.27
CA VAL A 35 6.75 25.59 21.65
C VAL A 35 5.41 25.99 22.24
N VAL A 36 4.91 25.17 23.16
CA VAL A 36 3.68 25.45 23.92
C VAL A 36 4.08 25.52 25.39
N ASP A 37 3.79 26.65 26.03
CA ASP A 37 4.09 26.91 27.45
C ASP A 37 5.56 26.72 27.85
N GLY A 38 6.49 27.08 26.97
CA GLY A 38 7.94 26.98 27.21
C GLY A 38 8.50 25.56 27.10
N GLN A 39 7.68 24.58 26.71
CA GLN A 39 8.12 23.21 26.44
C GLN A 39 8.06 22.92 24.93
N ILE A 40 9.07 22.20 24.45
CA ILE A 40 9.13 21.73 23.05
C ILE A 40 8.20 20.51 22.96
N GLN A 41 7.04 20.67 22.35
CA GLN A 41 6.10 19.58 22.09
C GLN A 41 6.15 19.16 20.62
N SER A 42 6.03 17.86 20.36
CA SER A 42 5.89 17.35 19.00
C SER A 42 4.61 17.95 18.38
N ARG A 43 4.72 18.47 17.16
CA ARG A 43 3.55 18.93 16.40
C ARG A 43 2.76 17.75 15.82
N VAL A 44 3.37 16.58 15.76
CA VAL A 44 2.71 15.34 15.31
C VAL A 44 1.90 14.79 16.47
N VAL A 45 0.58 14.70 16.27
CA VAL A 45 -0.32 13.95 17.17
C VAL A 45 0.16 12.51 17.16
N LYS A 46 0.57 12.01 18.32
CA LYS A 46 0.93 10.60 18.46
C LYS A 46 -0.35 9.79 18.35
N THR A 47 -0.40 8.92 17.35
CA THR A 47 -1.40 7.86 17.24
C THR A 47 -0.78 6.58 17.79
N PHE A 48 -1.55 5.85 18.58
CA PHE A 48 -1.25 4.53 19.08
C PHE A 48 -2.24 3.53 18.49
N THR A 49 -1.74 2.33 18.23
CA THR A 49 -2.54 1.21 17.71
C THR A 49 -2.29 0.01 18.59
N ALA A 50 -3.35 -0.64 19.08
CA ALA A 50 -3.26 -1.89 19.81
C ALA A 50 -4.10 -2.95 19.10
N ALA A 51 -3.58 -4.15 18.94
CA ALA A 51 -4.28 -5.23 18.22
C ALA A 51 -4.45 -6.47 19.11
N SER A 52 -5.68 -6.95 19.22
CA SER A 52 -6.00 -8.28 19.77
C SER A 52 -6.01 -9.28 18.63
N THR A 53 -5.19 -10.32 18.72
CA THR A 53 -5.09 -11.37 17.70
C THR A 53 -6.00 -12.52 18.08
N VAL A 54 -6.99 -12.83 17.24
CA VAL A 54 -8.01 -13.84 17.48
C VAL A 54 -7.92 -14.96 16.44
N LEU A 55 -7.82 -16.20 16.92
CA LEU A 55 -7.95 -17.41 16.11
C LEU A 55 -9.42 -17.80 15.98
N LEU A 56 -9.85 -18.01 14.74
CA LEU A 56 -11.15 -18.57 14.41
C LEU A 56 -11.05 -20.09 14.45
N THR A 57 -11.85 -20.71 15.30
CA THR A 57 -11.81 -22.15 15.51
C THR A 57 -13.18 -22.71 15.90
N THR A 58 -13.26 -23.99 16.23
CA THR A 58 -14.48 -24.65 16.72
C THR A 58 -14.26 -25.15 18.16
N THR A 59 -15.34 -25.46 18.87
CA THR A 59 -15.34 -25.95 20.27
C THR A 59 -14.41 -27.15 20.49
N ASP A 60 -14.34 -28.08 19.53
CA ASP A 60 -13.42 -29.22 19.53
C ASP A 60 -12.44 -29.10 18.36
N PRO A 61 -11.38 -28.27 18.47
CA PRO A 61 -10.49 -28.02 17.36
C PRO A 61 -9.50 -29.17 17.23
N ASP A 62 -9.55 -29.86 16.09
CA ASP A 62 -8.67 -31.01 15.84
C ASP A 62 -7.25 -30.63 15.40
N ILE A 63 -6.71 -29.56 15.97
CA ILE A 63 -5.42 -28.98 15.58
C ILE A 63 -4.21 -29.79 16.06
N LEU A 64 -4.45 -30.81 16.90
CA LEU A 64 -3.41 -31.68 17.47
C LEU A 64 -3.56 -33.16 17.11
N GLN A 65 -4.64 -33.61 16.46
CA GLN A 65 -4.66 -34.97 15.91
C GLN A 65 -4.02 -34.99 14.52
N THR A 66 -3.26 -36.04 14.28
CA THR A 66 -2.68 -36.33 12.96
C THR A 66 -3.61 -37.15 12.08
N GLU A 67 -4.72 -37.67 12.63
CA GLU A 67 -5.65 -38.56 11.93
C GLU A 67 -7.03 -38.55 12.63
N ILE A 68 -8.10 -38.26 11.88
CA ILE A 68 -9.49 -38.33 12.36
C ILE A 68 -9.97 -39.79 12.26
N PRO A 69 -10.40 -40.44 13.35
CA PRO A 69 -11.00 -41.77 13.29
C PRO A 69 -12.31 -41.74 12.50
N GLY A 70 -12.45 -42.57 11.48
CA GLY A 70 -13.69 -42.69 10.72
C GLY A 70 -14.85 -43.17 11.60
N VAL A 71 -16.00 -42.50 11.52
CA VAL A 71 -17.24 -42.94 12.18
C VAL A 71 -18.11 -43.66 11.15
N THR A 72 -18.48 -44.91 11.44
CA THR A 72 -19.46 -45.66 10.66
C THR A 72 -20.79 -45.60 11.41
N GLU A 73 -21.77 -44.83 10.92
CA GLU A 73 -23.15 -44.93 11.41
C GLU A 73 -23.89 -46.06 10.70
N THR A 74 -24.38 -47.03 11.46
CA THR A 74 -25.31 -48.05 10.96
C THR A 74 -26.75 -47.67 11.32
N ILE A 75 -27.61 -47.49 10.32
CA ILE A 75 -29.05 -47.22 10.51
C ILE A 75 -29.71 -48.47 11.16
N PRO A 76 -30.62 -48.31 12.15
CA PRO A 76 -31.34 -49.44 12.73
C PRO A 76 -32.18 -50.17 11.67
N THR A 77 -32.08 -51.48 11.67
CA THR A 77 -32.76 -52.38 10.73
C THR A 77 -34.27 -52.25 10.87
N ASP A 78 -35.00 -52.06 9.77
CA ASP A 78 -36.47 -52.18 9.72
C ASP A 78 -36.92 -53.66 9.78
N GLY A 79 -36.29 -54.48 10.62
CA GLY A 79 -36.64 -55.90 10.81
C GLY A 79 -36.60 -56.79 9.56
N SER A 80 -36.21 -56.27 8.38
CA SER A 80 -36.33 -56.97 7.09
C SER A 80 -35.06 -57.70 6.64
N GLY A 81 -33.95 -57.55 7.37
CA GLY A 81 -32.71 -58.30 7.15
C GLY A 81 -31.96 -57.96 5.85
N GLN A 82 -32.29 -56.87 5.17
CA GLN A 82 -31.51 -56.35 4.05
C GLN A 82 -30.63 -55.17 4.51
N PRO A 83 -29.34 -55.11 4.14
CA PRO A 83 -28.49 -53.97 4.48
C PRO A 83 -28.93 -52.74 3.65
N GLN A 84 -29.44 -51.71 4.33
CA GLN A 84 -29.69 -50.41 3.70
C GLN A 84 -28.46 -49.51 3.81
N GLU A 85 -28.33 -48.68 2.77
CA GLU A 85 -27.28 -47.75 2.39
C GLU A 85 -26.50 -47.08 3.54
N ILE A 86 -25.17 -47.16 3.46
CA ILE A 86 -24.26 -46.39 4.31
C ILE A 86 -24.26 -44.96 3.77
N VAL A 87 -24.95 -44.04 4.44
CA VAL A 87 -24.81 -42.61 4.14
C VAL A 87 -23.51 -42.13 4.76
N VAL A 88 -22.43 -42.17 3.97
CA VAL A 88 -21.21 -41.44 4.32
C VAL A 88 -21.50 -39.96 4.04
N ARG A 89 -21.87 -39.21 5.08
CA ARG A 89 -21.93 -37.74 4.96
C ARG A 89 -20.48 -37.25 4.93
N GLU A 90 -20.01 -36.82 3.77
CA GLU A 90 -18.66 -36.28 3.63
C GLU A 90 -18.51 -35.06 4.55
N PRO A 91 -17.46 -34.99 5.39
CA PRO A 91 -17.15 -33.78 6.13
C PRO A 91 -16.97 -32.65 5.14
N THR A 92 -17.85 -31.63 5.20
CA THR A 92 -17.63 -30.40 4.45
C THR A 92 -16.74 -29.51 5.31
N PRO A 93 -15.45 -29.33 4.97
CA PRO A 93 -14.55 -28.53 5.79
C PRO A 93 -15.01 -27.08 5.79
N LEU A 94 -15.23 -26.53 6.98
CA LEU A 94 -15.49 -25.11 7.15
C LEU A 94 -14.19 -24.36 6.80
N ASN A 95 -14.18 -23.63 5.69
CA ASN A 95 -13.01 -22.82 5.29
C ASN A 95 -12.98 -21.53 6.14
N LEU A 96 -12.48 -21.66 7.37
CA LEU A 96 -12.36 -20.56 8.32
C LEU A 96 -11.42 -19.46 7.81
N SER A 97 -10.42 -19.81 6.99
CA SER A 97 -9.48 -18.83 6.42
C SER A 97 -10.11 -17.90 5.37
N GLU A 98 -11.10 -18.39 4.62
CA GLU A 98 -11.90 -17.54 3.72
C GLU A 98 -12.93 -16.72 4.51
N SER A 99 -13.56 -17.34 5.51
CA SER A 99 -14.53 -16.69 6.39
C SER A 99 -13.92 -15.56 7.21
N ALA A 100 -12.62 -15.65 7.55
CA ALA A 100 -11.89 -14.64 8.30
C ALA A 100 -11.94 -13.24 7.68
N ILE A 101 -12.01 -13.11 6.34
CA ILE A 101 -12.18 -11.79 5.70
C ILE A 101 -13.54 -11.21 6.07
N ILE A 102 -14.60 -12.00 5.92
CA ILE A 102 -15.98 -11.57 6.15
C ILE A 102 -16.16 -11.22 7.63
N LEU A 103 -15.63 -12.06 8.50
CA LEU A 103 -15.66 -11.86 9.94
C LEU A 103 -14.86 -10.63 10.37
N ALA A 104 -13.74 -10.31 9.71
CA ALA A 104 -13.01 -9.07 9.97
C ALA A 104 -13.83 -7.82 9.57
N TYR A 105 -14.58 -7.88 8.46
CA TYR A 105 -15.53 -6.82 8.11
C TYR A 105 -16.64 -6.68 9.15
N LEU A 106 -17.13 -7.81 9.69
CA LEU A 106 -18.15 -7.80 10.73
C LEU A 106 -17.62 -7.23 12.06
N ALA A 107 -16.39 -7.56 12.43
CA ALA A 107 -15.71 -6.98 13.59
C ALA A 107 -15.47 -5.46 13.44
N SER A 108 -15.42 -4.95 12.21
CA SER A 108 -15.32 -3.52 11.89
C SER A 108 -16.68 -2.86 11.60
N SER A 109 -17.79 -3.49 11.97
CA SER A 109 -19.14 -2.99 11.65
C SER A 109 -19.62 -1.91 12.62
N ASP A 110 -20.60 -1.11 12.18
CA ASP A 110 -21.26 -0.10 13.01
C ASP A 110 -21.87 -0.70 14.28
N GLU A 111 -22.40 -1.92 14.22
CA GLU A 111 -22.97 -2.63 15.37
C GLU A 111 -21.92 -2.86 16.47
N VAL A 112 -20.72 -3.30 16.09
CA VAL A 112 -19.60 -3.46 17.04
C VAL A 112 -19.12 -2.10 17.53
N MET A 113 -18.98 -1.12 16.63
CA MET A 113 -18.53 0.23 16.98
C MET A 113 -19.48 0.91 17.98
N ASP A 114 -20.79 0.76 17.83
CA ASP A 114 -21.78 1.34 18.74
C ASP A 114 -21.69 0.71 20.14
N VAL A 115 -21.50 -0.61 20.21
CA VAL A 115 -21.32 -1.32 21.49
C VAL A 115 -20.03 -0.88 22.18
N VAL A 116 -18.92 -0.82 21.44
CA VAL A 116 -17.62 -0.36 21.96
C VAL A 116 -17.71 1.09 22.43
N SER A 117 -18.31 1.97 21.61
CA SER A 117 -18.53 3.37 21.97
C SER A 117 -19.33 3.48 23.27
N ALA A 118 -20.39 2.68 23.43
CA ALA A 118 -21.17 2.66 24.66
C ALA A 118 -20.37 2.16 25.88
N SER A 119 -19.47 1.20 25.71
CA SER A 119 -18.69 0.64 26.82
C SER A 119 -17.54 1.55 27.28
N ILE A 120 -16.88 2.24 26.36
CA ILE A 120 -15.74 3.13 26.67
C ILE A 120 -16.14 4.58 26.99
N GLY A 121 -17.43 4.90 26.94
CA GLY A 121 -17.95 6.25 27.21
C GLY A 121 -17.92 7.21 26.01
N GLY A 122 -17.90 6.67 24.79
CA GLY A 122 -17.87 7.40 23.53
C GLY A 122 -16.48 7.43 22.89
N PHE A 123 -16.43 7.52 21.56
CA PHE A 123 -15.19 7.73 20.82
C PHE A 123 -14.72 9.20 20.90
N GLU A 124 -13.43 9.38 21.12
CA GLU A 124 -12.74 10.66 21.02
C GLU A 124 -12.22 10.89 19.60
N ASP A 125 -11.79 12.13 19.30
CA ASP A 125 -11.17 12.43 18.01
C ASP A 125 -9.89 11.60 17.80
N GLY A 126 -9.86 10.82 16.72
CA GLY A 126 -8.75 9.92 16.39
C GLY A 126 -8.91 8.50 16.94
N ASP A 127 -9.99 8.22 17.67
CA ASP A 127 -10.34 6.84 18.00
C ASP A 127 -10.92 6.11 16.79
N ALA A 128 -10.59 4.83 16.64
CA ALA A 128 -11.21 3.96 15.65
C ALA A 128 -11.09 2.48 16.04
N VAL A 129 -12.00 1.67 15.52
CA VAL A 129 -11.92 0.20 15.53
C VAL A 129 -11.76 -0.26 14.08
N THR A 130 -10.81 -1.14 13.84
CA THR A 130 -10.62 -1.78 12.53
C THR A 130 -10.23 -3.23 12.74
N ALA A 131 -10.54 -4.10 11.80
CA ALA A 131 -10.11 -5.48 11.86
C ALA A 131 -9.67 -5.98 10.49
N VAL A 132 -8.65 -6.84 10.49
CA VAL A 132 -8.06 -7.39 9.27
C VAL A 132 -7.76 -8.88 9.45
N ARG A 133 -7.96 -9.65 8.39
CA ARG A 133 -7.46 -11.03 8.37
C ARG A 133 -5.94 -11.01 8.26
N ARG A 134 -5.26 -11.79 9.10
CA ARG A 134 -3.81 -11.99 8.96
C ARG A 134 -3.46 -12.83 7.75
N THR A 135 -2.49 -12.33 6.99
CA THR A 135 -1.90 -13.01 5.82
C THR A 135 -0.40 -13.19 5.97
N THR A 136 0.18 -12.73 7.08
CA THR A 136 1.60 -12.82 7.40
C THR A 136 1.87 -13.74 8.58
N GLN A 137 3.15 -14.03 8.83
CA GLN A 137 3.58 -14.79 10.01
C GLN A 137 3.35 -13.98 11.31
N PRO A 138 3.34 -14.61 12.50
CA PRO A 138 3.06 -13.94 13.77
C PRO A 138 3.88 -12.67 14.05
N ALA A 139 5.12 -12.59 13.56
CA ALA A 139 6.00 -11.41 13.69
C ALA A 139 5.99 -10.47 12.45
N GLY A 140 5.15 -10.76 11.46
CA GLY A 140 5.01 -9.97 10.23
C GLY A 140 3.96 -8.87 10.35
N ASP A 141 3.97 -7.96 9.38
CA ASP A 141 3.09 -6.81 9.27
C ASP A 141 2.23 -6.93 8.00
N GLU A 142 0.93 -6.65 8.12
CA GLU A 142 -0.06 -6.79 7.06
C GLU A 142 0.06 -5.72 5.95
N ARG A 143 0.93 -4.71 6.09
CA ARG A 143 1.28 -3.78 5.00
C ARG A 143 1.80 -4.49 3.75
N PHE A 144 2.49 -5.62 3.93
CA PHE A 144 2.96 -6.48 2.84
C PHE A 144 2.37 -7.88 3.00
N GLY A 145 1.06 -7.97 2.83
CA GLY A 145 0.31 -9.21 2.98
C GLY A 145 0.97 -10.38 2.25
N GLY A 146 1.06 -11.50 2.95
CA GLY A 146 1.61 -12.73 2.43
C GLY A 146 0.59 -13.50 1.58
N ARG A 147 0.97 -14.69 1.15
CA ARG A 147 0.05 -15.65 0.50
C ARG A 147 -0.60 -16.59 1.51
N LEU A 148 -0.38 -16.37 2.81
CA LEU A 148 -0.95 -17.22 3.85
C LEU A 148 -2.42 -16.85 4.02
N THR A 149 -3.26 -17.86 4.14
CA THR A 149 -4.68 -17.72 4.46
C THR A 149 -4.86 -18.36 5.83
N LEU A 150 -4.61 -17.58 6.87
CA LEU A 150 -4.75 -18.04 8.24
C LEU A 150 -6.17 -17.74 8.72
N PRO A 151 -6.79 -18.62 9.52
CA PRO A 151 -8.06 -18.36 10.17
C PRO A 151 -7.86 -17.42 11.38
N ILE A 152 -7.15 -16.31 11.18
CA ILE A 152 -6.76 -15.37 12.24
C ILE A 152 -7.19 -13.96 11.83
N ILE A 153 -7.76 -13.22 12.78
CA ILE A 153 -8.15 -11.82 12.64
C ILE A 153 -7.38 -11.01 13.68
N ASP A 154 -6.84 -9.86 13.27
CA ASP A 154 -6.39 -8.83 14.20
C ASP A 154 -7.48 -7.77 14.32
N ILE A 155 -7.97 -7.55 15.54
CA ILE A 155 -8.92 -6.49 15.88
C ILE A 155 -8.12 -5.36 16.55
N THR A 156 -8.05 -4.24 15.86
CA THR A 156 -7.18 -3.11 16.18
C THR A 156 -7.98 -1.92 16.67
N GLY A 157 -7.66 -1.47 17.89
CA GLY A 157 -8.05 -0.18 18.43
C GLY A 157 -7.00 0.87 18.09
N VAL A 158 -7.46 2.05 17.69
CA VAL A 158 -6.64 3.23 17.40
C VAL A 158 -7.04 4.33 18.36
N SER A 159 -6.07 5.06 18.91
CA SER A 159 -6.32 6.25 19.73
C SER A 159 -5.09 7.16 19.80
N THR A 160 -5.23 8.33 20.43
CA THR A 160 -4.08 9.20 20.76
C THR A 160 -3.42 8.86 22.11
N SER A 161 -3.98 7.88 22.84
CA SER A 161 -3.45 7.32 24.08
C SER A 161 -3.23 5.81 23.95
N ALA A 162 -2.12 5.31 24.47
CA ALA A 162 -1.78 3.89 24.46
C ALA A 162 -2.84 3.05 25.22
N ASP A 163 -3.10 3.40 26.48
CA ASP A 163 -4.09 2.72 27.33
C ASP A 163 -5.50 2.72 26.70
N ARG A 164 -5.83 3.81 25.98
CA ARG A 164 -7.13 3.95 25.32
C ARG A 164 -7.22 3.08 24.06
N ALA A 165 -6.14 2.99 23.27
CA ALA A 165 -6.09 2.08 22.13
C ALA A 165 -6.22 0.61 22.57
N GLU A 166 -5.56 0.23 23.66
CA GLU A 166 -5.69 -1.11 24.26
C GLU A 166 -7.11 -1.40 24.73
N LEU A 167 -7.73 -0.44 25.44
CA LEU A 167 -9.12 -0.56 25.89
C LEU A 167 -10.08 -0.73 24.71
N ILE A 168 -9.94 0.10 23.67
CA ILE A 168 -10.77 0.01 22.45
C ILE A 168 -10.63 -1.36 21.80
N ALA A 169 -9.41 -1.88 21.67
CA ALA A 169 -9.16 -3.18 21.06
C ALA A 169 -9.77 -4.32 21.89
N ALA A 170 -9.62 -4.29 23.22
CA ALA A 170 -10.17 -5.29 24.11
C ALA A 170 -11.70 -5.31 24.07
N GLU A 171 -12.33 -4.13 24.18
CA GLU A 171 -13.79 -3.98 24.12
C GLU A 171 -14.34 -4.37 22.74
N ALA A 172 -13.62 -4.09 21.66
CA ALA A 172 -14.00 -4.52 20.32
C ALA A 172 -13.96 -6.05 20.16
N THR A 173 -12.95 -6.71 20.73
CA THR A 173 -12.89 -8.18 20.73
C THR A 173 -14.05 -8.79 21.51
N ILE A 174 -14.39 -8.25 22.67
CA ILE A 174 -15.53 -8.71 23.48
C ILE A 174 -16.84 -8.50 22.72
N ALA A 175 -17.09 -7.28 22.23
CA ALA A 175 -18.30 -6.94 21.50
C ALA A 175 -18.47 -7.80 20.24
N PHE A 176 -17.38 -8.08 19.53
CA PHE A 176 -17.42 -8.95 18.36
C PHE A 176 -17.71 -10.41 18.73
N ASN A 177 -17.12 -10.93 19.80
CA ASN A 177 -17.43 -12.27 20.29
C ASN A 177 -18.91 -12.40 20.67
N ASP A 178 -19.44 -11.43 21.41
CA ASP A 178 -20.85 -11.41 21.82
C ASP A 178 -21.79 -11.36 20.61
N LEU A 179 -21.45 -10.55 19.60
CA LEU A 179 -22.18 -10.51 18.34
C LEU A 179 -22.19 -11.89 17.65
N VAL A 180 -21.03 -12.55 17.53
CA VAL A 180 -20.94 -13.88 16.91
C VAL A 180 -21.79 -14.88 17.67
N VAL A 181 -21.71 -14.92 19.00
CA VAL A 181 -22.53 -15.81 19.83
C VAL A 181 -24.01 -15.55 19.62
N ALA A 182 -24.45 -14.28 19.66
CA ALA A 182 -25.85 -13.91 19.47
C ALA A 182 -26.39 -14.34 18.09
N ARG A 183 -25.61 -14.17 17.02
CA ARG A 183 -26.00 -14.61 15.67
C ARG A 183 -26.09 -16.13 15.56
N GLN A 184 -25.17 -16.85 16.20
CA GLN A 184 -25.21 -18.31 16.22
C GLN A 184 -26.39 -18.86 17.02
N ASP A 185 -26.77 -18.18 18.11
CA ASP A 185 -27.96 -18.51 18.88
C ASP A 185 -29.24 -18.21 18.10
N GLU A 186 -29.32 -17.05 17.43
CA GLU A 186 -30.44 -16.68 16.56
C GLU A 186 -30.67 -17.71 15.45
N TRP A 187 -29.59 -18.30 14.92
CA TRP A 187 -29.65 -19.30 13.86
C TRP A 187 -29.69 -20.75 14.38
N GLU A 188 -29.82 -20.93 15.70
CA GLU A 188 -29.88 -22.24 16.35
C GLU A 188 -28.71 -23.15 15.95
N VAL A 189 -27.51 -22.58 15.77
CA VAL A 189 -26.31 -23.34 15.41
C VAL A 189 -25.96 -24.33 16.53
N PRO A 190 -25.88 -25.65 16.25
CA PRO A 190 -25.53 -26.66 17.24
C PRO A 190 -24.17 -26.36 17.90
N GLU A 191 -24.08 -26.52 19.23
CA GLU A 191 -22.91 -26.15 20.04
C GLU A 191 -21.59 -26.79 19.57
N ASN A 192 -21.65 -28.01 19.05
CA ASN A 192 -20.49 -28.75 18.56
C ASN A 192 -19.93 -28.25 17.22
N ILE A 193 -20.62 -27.35 16.54
CA ILE A 193 -20.16 -26.76 15.27
C ILE A 193 -20.12 -25.22 15.31
N ARG A 194 -20.22 -24.61 16.49
CA ARG A 194 -20.11 -23.16 16.66
C ARG A 194 -18.70 -22.69 16.37
N LEU A 195 -18.61 -21.52 15.73
CA LEU A 195 -17.41 -20.71 15.67
C LEU A 195 -17.10 -20.21 17.08
N THR A 196 -15.85 -20.41 17.46
CA THR A 196 -15.26 -19.92 18.70
C THR A 196 -14.10 -18.99 18.36
N LEU A 197 -13.98 -17.90 19.10
CA LEU A 197 -12.93 -16.92 18.98
C LEU A 197 -11.94 -17.17 20.12
N ASP A 198 -10.74 -17.67 19.79
CA ASP A 198 -9.69 -17.90 20.77
C ASP A 198 -8.67 -16.75 20.70
N GLU A 199 -8.57 -15.97 21.78
CA GLU A 199 -7.66 -14.83 21.84
C GLU A 199 -6.23 -15.34 22.04
N LEU A 200 -5.40 -15.18 21.00
CA LEU A 200 -4.01 -15.63 21.01
C LEU A 200 -3.10 -14.65 21.76
N ASN A 201 -3.39 -13.35 21.66
CA ASN A 201 -2.62 -12.30 22.32
C ASN A 201 -3.56 -11.17 22.77
N ALA A 202 -3.35 -10.70 23.99
CA ALA A 202 -3.99 -9.50 24.50
C ALA A 202 -3.49 -8.26 23.74
N PRO A 203 -4.34 -7.22 23.57
CA PRO A 203 -3.96 -6.01 22.89
C PRO A 203 -2.85 -5.28 23.67
N THR A 204 -1.76 -4.96 22.96
CA THR A 204 -0.66 -4.14 23.46
C THR A 204 -0.46 -2.98 22.50
N ALA A 205 -0.41 -1.75 23.01
CA ALA A 205 -0.26 -0.56 22.19
C ALA A 205 1.17 -0.39 21.66
N ASP A 206 1.25 -0.17 20.35
CA ASP A 206 2.44 0.29 19.66
C ASP A 206 2.23 1.71 19.10
N GLU A 207 3.33 2.45 18.88
CA GLU A 207 3.26 3.75 18.22
C GLU A 207 2.83 3.57 16.75
N GLY A 208 1.69 4.15 16.41
CA GLY A 208 1.11 4.11 15.07
C GLY A 208 2.01 4.76 14.01
N GLU A 209 1.85 4.31 12.77
CA GLU A 209 2.68 4.76 11.67
C GLU A 209 2.45 6.25 11.36
N GLY A 210 3.54 7.01 11.20
CA GLY A 210 3.47 8.46 10.99
C GLY A 210 3.52 9.29 12.28
N SER A 211 3.43 8.67 13.47
CA SER A 211 3.67 9.33 14.76
C SER A 211 5.13 9.77 14.96
N ASN A 212 6.03 9.45 14.03
CA ASN A 212 7.44 9.80 14.11
C ASN A 212 7.68 11.27 13.69
N PRO A 213 7.98 12.18 14.63
CA PRO A 213 8.23 13.59 14.32
C PRO A 213 9.48 13.80 13.45
N ALA A 214 10.36 12.79 13.32
CA ALA A 214 11.56 12.90 12.51
C ALA A 214 11.27 13.05 11.01
N ILE A 215 10.17 12.48 10.50
CA ILE A 215 9.86 12.51 9.06
C ILE A 215 9.70 13.95 8.55
N PRO A 216 8.77 14.79 9.09
CA PRO A 216 8.64 16.18 8.65
C PRO A 216 9.92 16.99 8.88
N VAL A 217 10.64 16.74 9.98
CA VAL A 217 11.92 17.41 10.27
C VAL A 217 12.93 17.15 9.16
N ILE A 218 13.12 15.88 8.77
CA ILE A 218 14.08 15.48 7.73
C ILE A 218 13.68 16.07 6.38
N VAL A 219 12.41 15.97 6.00
CA VAL A 219 11.92 16.46 4.70
C VAL A 219 12.11 17.98 4.59
N VAL A 220 11.75 18.74 5.62
CA VAL A 220 11.91 20.21 5.60
C VAL A 220 13.39 20.60 5.66
N THR A 221 14.19 19.95 6.52
CA THR A 221 15.64 20.21 6.60
C THR A 221 16.31 19.97 5.25
N ALA A 222 16.04 18.82 4.62
CA ALA A 222 16.61 18.48 3.32
C ALA A 222 16.14 19.45 2.22
N GLY A 223 14.84 19.76 2.18
CA GLY A 223 14.25 20.67 1.19
C GLY A 223 14.84 22.07 1.26
N VAL A 224 14.92 22.65 2.47
CA VAL A 224 15.52 23.99 2.68
C VAL A 224 17.01 23.96 2.35
N PHE A 225 17.74 22.93 2.77
CA PHE A 225 19.17 22.82 2.48
C PHE A 225 19.46 22.71 0.97
N LEU A 226 18.67 21.92 0.25
CA LEU A 226 18.77 21.82 -1.22
C LEU A 226 18.50 23.16 -1.92
N LEU A 227 17.62 23.99 -1.37
CA LEU A 227 17.38 25.34 -1.89
C LEU A 227 18.62 26.25 -1.74
N PHE A 228 19.34 26.14 -0.62
CA PHE A 228 20.63 26.83 -0.45
C PHE A 228 21.72 26.31 -1.40
N ILE A 229 21.77 25.01 -1.66
CA ILE A 229 22.67 24.42 -2.66
C ILE A 229 22.36 24.98 -4.05
N ALA A 230 21.09 25.02 -4.43
CA ALA A 230 20.66 25.59 -5.72
C ALA A 230 21.02 27.08 -5.82
N LEU A 231 20.79 27.85 -4.75
CA LEU A 231 21.16 29.26 -4.68
C LEU A 231 22.67 29.48 -4.81
N ALA A 232 23.48 28.64 -4.15
CA ALA A 232 24.93 28.70 -4.22
C ALA A 232 25.44 28.53 -5.67
N LEU A 233 24.90 27.53 -6.37
CA LEU A 233 25.22 27.26 -7.77
C LEU A 233 24.78 28.41 -8.69
N LEU A 234 23.60 29.00 -8.43
CA LEU A 234 23.10 30.14 -9.20
C LEU A 234 24.00 31.37 -9.03
N ILE A 235 24.39 31.70 -7.80
CA ILE A 235 25.30 32.83 -7.51
C ILE A 235 26.63 32.64 -8.21
N GLU A 236 27.19 31.42 -8.20
CA GLU A 236 28.46 31.13 -8.88
C GLU A 236 28.32 31.25 -10.39
N ALA A 237 27.22 30.75 -10.98
CA ALA A 237 26.95 30.87 -12.40
C ALA A 237 26.85 32.34 -12.85
N VAL A 238 26.20 33.20 -12.05
CA VAL A 238 26.12 34.64 -12.31
C VAL A 238 27.49 35.30 -12.17
N ARG A 239 28.28 34.92 -11.17
CA ARG A 239 29.62 35.48 -10.93
C ARG A 239 30.61 35.11 -12.03
N ASP A 240 30.59 33.87 -12.49
CA ASP A 240 31.40 33.40 -13.63
C ASP A 240 31.03 34.14 -14.92
N ARG A 241 29.74 34.41 -15.14
CA ARG A 241 29.27 35.17 -16.30
C ARG A 241 29.77 36.61 -16.29
N ARG A 242 29.78 37.26 -15.12
CA ARG A 242 30.31 38.63 -14.97
C ARG A 242 31.82 38.72 -15.16
N ARG A 243 32.58 37.72 -14.71
CA ARG A 243 34.04 37.69 -14.93
C ARG A 243 34.40 37.60 -16.40
N ARG A 244 33.73 36.72 -17.15
CA ARG A 244 33.95 36.59 -18.60
C ARG A 244 33.61 37.86 -19.37
N ALA A 245 32.52 38.54 -19.00
CA ALA A 245 32.12 39.79 -19.64
C ALA A 245 33.11 40.94 -19.38
N ALA A 246 33.81 40.94 -18.24
CA ALA A 246 34.83 41.95 -17.93
C ALA A 246 36.16 41.66 -18.65
N ASP A 247 36.52 40.39 -18.84
CA ASP A 247 37.72 40.02 -19.58
C ASP A 247 37.58 40.30 -21.10
N ASP A 248 36.35 40.24 -21.65
CA ASP A 248 36.09 40.55 -23.07
C ASP A 248 36.13 42.08 -23.38
N GLU A 249 35.92 42.96 -22.39
CA GLU A 249 35.95 44.43 -22.60
C GLU A 249 37.37 45.03 -22.60
N ASP A 250 38.37 44.33 -22.03
CA ASP A 250 39.76 44.81 -21.97
C ASP A 250 40.59 44.45 -23.23
N ASP A 251 40.10 43.57 -24.12
CA ASP A 251 40.80 43.15 -25.35
C ASP A 251 40.45 44.00 -26.60
N ASP A 252 39.38 44.81 -26.54
CA ASP A 252 38.93 45.64 -27.68
C ASP A 252 39.65 47.01 -27.78
N ASP A 253 40.39 47.46 -26.76
CA ASP A 253 41.10 48.77 -26.76
C ASP A 253 42.57 48.69 -27.22
N ALA A 254 43.06 47.50 -27.60
CA ALA A 254 44.43 47.28 -28.06
C ALA A 254 44.63 47.32 -29.59
N THR A 255 43.57 47.48 -30.38
CA THR A 255 43.65 47.30 -31.86
C THR A 255 43.13 48.49 -32.68
N GLU A 256 43.28 49.73 -32.19
CA GLU A 256 42.95 50.94 -32.98
C GLU A 256 44.17 51.87 -33.15
N GLY A 257 45.25 51.33 -33.71
CA GLY A 257 46.54 52.04 -33.81
C GLY A 257 47.41 51.69 -35.01
N ALA A 258 46.86 51.33 -36.16
CA ALA A 258 47.65 51.24 -37.40
C ALA A 258 46.80 51.44 -38.66
N ARG A 259 46.65 52.70 -39.10
CA ARG A 259 46.27 53.06 -40.47
C ARG A 259 47.38 53.86 -41.13
N ARG A 260 47.67 53.51 -42.40
CA ARG A 260 48.17 54.29 -43.57
C ARG A 260 49.31 53.53 -44.27
N THR A 261 49.38 53.28 -45.59
CA THR A 261 48.61 53.70 -46.80
C THR A 261 49.11 52.85 -48.02
N PRO A 262 48.62 53.03 -49.27
CA PRO A 262 48.39 51.96 -50.26
C PRO A 262 49.39 51.94 -51.45
N ALA A 263 49.28 50.94 -52.32
CA ALA A 263 49.59 51.06 -53.76
C ALA A 263 48.83 50.00 -54.59
N PRO A 264 48.42 50.30 -55.84
CA PRO A 264 47.62 49.43 -56.69
C PRO A 264 48.44 48.73 -57.81
N ASP A 265 47.80 47.73 -58.43
CA ASP A 265 47.71 47.51 -59.89
C ASP A 265 48.21 46.16 -60.45
N ALA A 266 47.39 45.69 -61.39
CA ALA A 266 47.63 44.84 -62.56
C ALA A 266 47.83 43.31 -62.47
N GLY A 267 46.96 42.62 -63.23
CA GLY A 267 47.27 41.39 -63.99
C GLY A 267 46.49 40.15 -63.54
N ALA A 268 45.29 39.89 -64.06
CA ALA A 268 45.02 39.21 -65.34
C ALA A 268 45.09 37.67 -65.24
N ASP A 269 43.90 37.07 -65.31
CA ASP A 269 43.49 35.85 -66.03
C ASP A 269 44.54 34.77 -66.29
N ASP A 270 44.25 33.53 -65.87
CA ASP A 270 44.08 32.43 -66.84
C ASP A 270 43.32 31.24 -66.24
N ASP A 271 42.44 30.70 -67.06
CA ASP A 271 41.66 29.49 -66.87
C ASP A 271 42.56 28.24 -66.87
N THR A 272 42.15 27.16 -66.19
CA THR A 272 41.84 25.84 -66.83
C THR A 272 41.77 24.67 -65.83
N ASP A 273 40.71 23.88 -66.03
CA ASP A 273 40.58 22.41 -65.94
C ASP A 273 41.64 21.58 -65.18
N GLU A 274 41.17 20.72 -64.26
CA GLU A 274 41.12 19.27 -64.48
C GLU A 274 40.52 18.50 -63.28
N ALA A 275 39.45 17.75 -63.55
CA ALA A 275 39.12 16.48 -62.90
C ALA A 275 40.02 15.35 -63.53
N PRO A 276 40.07 14.05 -63.11
CA PRO A 276 38.98 13.32 -62.46
C PRO A 276 39.32 12.10 -61.53
N ALA A 277 38.25 11.58 -60.94
CA ALA A 277 37.90 10.15 -60.73
C ALA A 277 38.74 9.22 -59.83
N ARG A 278 38.08 8.58 -58.86
CA ARG A 278 37.55 7.17 -58.90
C ARG A 278 37.06 6.75 -57.49
N ARG A 279 35.79 6.43 -57.26
CA ARG A 279 34.98 5.22 -57.58
C ARG A 279 35.15 4.04 -56.59
N ARG A 280 34.08 3.76 -55.83
CA ARG A 280 33.42 2.45 -55.52
C ARG A 280 32.41 2.70 -54.36
N ASP A 281 31.10 2.70 -54.57
CA ASP A 281 30.18 1.55 -54.74
C ASP A 281 30.31 0.55 -53.57
N ALA A 282 29.29 0.06 -52.84
CA ALA A 282 27.84 0.11 -52.97
C ALA A 282 27.15 -0.34 -51.64
N VAL A 283 25.87 0.04 -51.52
CA VAL A 283 24.80 -0.43 -50.60
C VAL A 283 24.36 -1.87 -51.00
N PRO A 284 23.89 -2.80 -50.10
CA PRO A 284 22.45 -2.88 -49.75
C PRO A 284 22.02 -3.54 -48.41
N VAL A 285 20.80 -3.15 -47.96
CA VAL A 285 19.68 -3.98 -47.40
C VAL A 285 19.99 -4.92 -46.21
N GLY A 286 19.25 -5.01 -45.10
CA GLY A 286 17.91 -4.59 -44.68
C GLY A 286 17.49 -5.44 -43.46
N THR A 287 16.22 -5.29 -43.05
CA THR A 287 15.42 -6.19 -42.18
C THR A 287 15.74 -6.24 -40.68
N GLU A 288 14.81 -5.72 -39.85
CA GLU A 288 13.94 -6.48 -38.93
C GLU A 288 14.61 -6.66 -37.54
N ARG A 289 13.98 -6.60 -36.36
CA ARG A 289 12.58 -6.74 -35.94
C ARG A 289 12.48 -6.45 -34.42
N SER A 290 11.29 -6.02 -34.02
CA SER A 290 10.49 -6.60 -32.91
C SER A 290 10.88 -6.35 -31.43
N GLY A 291 9.96 -6.03 -30.52
CA GLY A 291 8.52 -5.94 -30.71
C GLY A 291 7.75 -5.47 -29.48
N ALA A 292 6.81 -4.55 -29.72
CA ALA A 292 5.62 -4.35 -28.90
C ALA A 292 4.57 -5.40 -29.32
N ARG A 293 3.99 -6.11 -28.35
CA ARG A 293 2.89 -7.05 -28.57
C ARG A 293 1.60 -6.48 -27.98
N GLN A 294 0.80 -5.85 -28.83
CA GLN A 294 -0.65 -5.83 -28.75
C GLN A 294 -1.17 -7.04 -29.54
N THR A 295 -2.13 -7.78 -29.01
CA THR A 295 -2.98 -8.68 -29.81
C THR A 295 -4.44 -8.49 -29.46
N ARG A 296 -5.22 -8.09 -30.47
CA ARG A 296 -6.68 -8.13 -30.52
C ARG A 296 -7.13 -9.44 -31.19
N ARG A 297 -8.09 -10.10 -30.56
CA ARG A 297 -9.45 -10.48 -31.02
C ARG A 297 -9.69 -11.07 -32.44
N ARG A 298 -10.58 -12.09 -32.41
CA ARG A 298 -11.46 -12.73 -33.44
C ARG A 298 -10.80 -13.88 -34.24
N GLY A 299 -11.36 -15.08 -34.33
CA GLY A 299 -12.62 -15.68 -33.87
C GLY A 299 -13.01 -16.84 -34.82
N ARG A 300 -13.71 -17.88 -34.33
CA ARG A 300 -14.75 -18.68 -35.05
C ARG A 300 -15.11 -19.96 -34.25
N ALA A 301 -16.41 -20.15 -34.01
CA ALA A 301 -17.06 -21.37 -33.52
C ALA A 301 -17.36 -22.37 -34.67
N PRO A 302 -17.78 -23.63 -34.42
CA PRO A 302 -19.21 -23.89 -34.18
C PRO A 302 -19.59 -25.10 -33.27
N GLY A 303 -20.86 -25.14 -32.85
CA GLY A 303 -21.62 -26.31 -32.35
C GLY A 303 -21.92 -26.24 -30.84
N ALA A 304 -23.08 -25.83 -30.31
CA ALA A 304 -24.52 -26.04 -30.59
C ALA A 304 -25.12 -27.33 -29.98
N SER A 305 -25.78 -27.15 -28.84
CA SER A 305 -26.97 -27.80 -28.25
C SER A 305 -27.08 -27.17 -26.85
N ASP A 306 -27.96 -26.23 -26.52
CA ASP A 306 -29.41 -26.08 -26.75
C ASP A 306 -30.20 -27.27 -26.22
N ASP A 307 -30.46 -27.23 -24.91
CA ASP A 307 -31.70 -27.69 -24.29
C ASP A 307 -31.77 -27.20 -22.83
N GLY A 308 -32.92 -26.59 -22.46
CA GLY A 308 -33.39 -26.59 -21.07
C GLY A 308 -33.36 -25.26 -20.32
N ALA A 309 -34.05 -24.24 -20.83
CA ALA A 309 -34.68 -23.23 -19.97
C ALA A 309 -36.19 -23.32 -20.19
N ASP A 310 -36.87 -24.12 -19.36
CA ASP A 310 -38.30 -24.07 -19.07
C ASP A 310 -38.52 -24.95 -17.81
N ASP A 311 -39.43 -24.53 -16.93
CA ASP A 311 -39.73 -25.05 -15.56
C ASP A 311 -38.66 -24.66 -14.51
N ILE A 312 -38.89 -23.79 -13.52
CA ILE A 312 -39.96 -23.79 -12.52
C ILE A 312 -40.25 -22.33 -12.11
N ALA A 313 -41.22 -21.71 -12.77
CA ALA A 313 -41.93 -20.54 -12.27
C ALA A 313 -43.38 -20.96 -11.96
N ALA A 314 -43.54 -21.88 -11.01
CA ALA A 314 -44.84 -22.36 -10.54
C ALA A 314 -44.70 -23.02 -9.16
N LEU A 315 -44.51 -22.25 -8.09
CA LEU A 315 -44.69 -22.75 -6.71
C LEU A 315 -44.93 -21.64 -5.66
N ILE A 316 -45.40 -20.46 -6.08
CA ILE A 316 -45.92 -19.44 -5.17
C ILE A 316 -47.27 -19.00 -5.72
N GLY A 317 -48.32 -19.72 -5.34
CA GLY A 317 -49.68 -19.43 -5.78
C GLY A 317 -50.71 -20.45 -5.29
N GLY A 318 -51.19 -20.25 -4.06
CA GLY A 318 -52.49 -20.74 -3.62
C GLY A 318 -52.46 -21.90 -2.63
N ASP A 319 -52.69 -21.59 -1.34
CA ASP A 319 -53.95 -22.03 -0.75
C ASP A 319 -54.31 -21.12 0.44
N ALA A 320 -55.29 -20.25 0.18
CA ALA A 320 -55.96 -19.45 1.18
C ALA A 320 -57.46 -19.61 0.93
N SER A 321 -58.06 -20.67 1.49
CA SER A 321 -59.45 -20.64 1.96
C SER A 321 -59.87 -21.91 2.71
N ALA A 322 -60.32 -21.68 3.95
CA ALA A 322 -61.60 -22.16 4.51
C ALA A 322 -61.85 -23.67 4.73
N ASN A 323 -61.86 -24.04 6.01
CA ASN A 323 -62.90 -24.82 6.70
C ASN A 323 -62.54 -24.68 8.20
N ASP A 324 -63.23 -23.97 9.09
CA ASP A 324 -64.67 -23.85 9.34
C ASP A 324 -65.44 -25.18 9.25
N ARG A 325 -65.38 -25.96 10.33
CA ARG A 325 -66.52 -26.70 10.90
C ARG A 325 -66.14 -27.43 12.20
N ALA A 326 -66.91 -27.06 13.23
CA ALA A 326 -67.35 -27.83 14.40
C ALA A 326 -66.30 -28.38 15.39
#